data_AF-A0A1V5LNI6-F1
#
_entry.id   AF-A0A1V5LNI6-F1
#
_cell.length_a   1.000
_cell.length_b   1.000
_cell.length_c   1.000
_cell.angle_alpha   90.00
_cell.angle_beta   90.00
_cell.angle_gamma   90.00
#
_symmetry.space_group_name_H-M   'P 1'
#
loop_
_entity.id
_entity.type
_entity.pdbx_description
1 polymer ?
#
loop_
_entity_poly.entity_id
_entity_poly.type
_entity_poly.pdbx_seq_one_letter_code
_entity_poly.pdbx_strand_id
1 'polypeptide(L)'
;MAFLRLARLTNLVRFEQAADDILKLYGPNLTRLSDQFANLICCLDFKLSQPKEIAVVLPAKQEKGEAEMLLALYKNYSPSKVVAVKRDGTESDLELFKGRESKGGTTIYVCHNFTCQAPIADAKALSEEMKNW
;
A
#
# COMPACT_ATOMS: atom_id res chain seq x y z
N MET A 1 5.12 12.54 2.08
CA MET A 1 4.50 11.20 1.93
C MET A 1 5.43 10.01 2.14
N ALA A 2 6.75 10.11 1.89
CA ALA A 2 7.65 8.95 2.02
C ALA A 2 7.55 8.21 3.38
N PHE A 3 7.50 8.95 4.48
CA PHE A 3 7.35 8.36 5.82
C PHE A 3 6.03 7.62 6.02
N LEU A 4 4.89 8.17 5.58
CA LEU A 4 3.61 7.47 5.67
C LEU A 4 3.62 6.15 4.87
N ARG A 5 4.22 6.14 3.68
CA ARG A 5 4.37 4.91 2.88
C ARG A 5 5.28 3.89 3.58
N LEU A 6 6.40 4.33 4.16
CA LEU A 6 7.29 3.45 4.93
C LEU A 6 6.60 2.89 6.18
N ALA A 7 5.79 3.68 6.88
CA ALA A 7 5.00 3.22 8.01
C ALA A 7 4.07 2.06 7.59
N ARG A 8 3.39 2.19 6.43
CA ARG A 8 2.53 1.15 5.86
C ARG A 8 3.25 -0.11 5.38
N LEU A 9 4.54 -0.03 5.07
CA LEU A 9 5.33 -1.20 4.66
C LEU A 9 5.98 -1.93 5.84
N THR A 10 6.42 -1.17 6.84
CA THR A 10 7.34 -1.67 7.90
C THR A 10 6.67 -1.85 9.26
N ASN A 11 5.51 -1.23 9.49
CA ASN A 11 4.85 -1.13 10.80
C ASN A 11 5.71 -0.42 11.87
N LEU A 12 6.70 0.37 11.46
CA LEU A 12 7.55 1.10 12.39
C LEU A 12 6.93 2.45 12.74
N VAL A 13 6.53 2.58 14.01
CA VAL A 13 5.85 3.76 14.57
C VAL A 13 6.63 5.06 14.33
N ARG A 14 7.97 5.00 14.32
CA ARG A 14 8.84 6.17 14.07
C ARG A 14 8.53 6.91 12.77
N PHE A 15 8.12 6.20 11.73
CA PHE A 15 7.80 6.81 10.44
C PHE A 15 6.44 7.52 10.47
N GLU A 16 5.45 6.93 11.14
CA GLU A 16 4.16 7.57 11.36
C GLU A 16 4.33 8.85 12.21
N GLN A 17 5.12 8.77 13.28
CA GLN A 17 5.44 9.92 14.15
C GLN A 17 6.15 11.04 13.38
N ALA A 18 7.20 10.71 12.60
CA ALA A 18 7.91 11.70 11.81
C ALA A 18 7.00 12.41 10.79
N ALA A 19 6.04 11.69 10.19
CA ALA A 19 5.05 12.31 9.31
C ALA A 19 4.10 13.24 10.07
N ASP A 20 3.66 12.83 11.25
CA ASP A 20 2.75 13.60 12.10
C ASP A 20 3.38 14.87 12.64
N ASP A 21 4.65 14.82 13.03
CA ASP A 21 5.37 15.99 13.53
C ASP A 21 5.52 17.05 12.42
N ILE A 22 5.82 16.63 11.19
CA ILE A 22 5.88 17.52 10.02
C ILE A 22 4.50 18.13 9.73
N LEU A 23 3.43 17.31 9.73
CA LEU A 23 2.07 17.79 9.48
C LEU A 23 1.62 18.80 10.54
N LYS A 24 1.93 18.56 11.81
CA LYS A 24 1.61 19.48 12.92
C LYS A 24 2.41 20.78 12.83
N LEU A 25 3.70 20.69 12.54
CA LEU A 25 4.60 21.84 12.44
C LEU A 25 4.13 22.83 11.36
N TYR A 26 3.74 22.33 10.19
CA TYR A 26 3.35 23.17 9.05
C TYR A 26 1.83 23.36 8.89
N GLY A 27 1.01 22.72 9.73
CA GLY A 27 -0.45 22.81 9.69
C GLY A 27 -1.01 24.24 9.65
N PRO A 28 -0.53 25.18 10.49
CA PRO A 28 -0.96 26.57 10.43
C PRO A 28 -0.62 27.29 9.12
N ASN A 29 0.48 26.92 8.46
CA ASN A 29 0.88 27.48 7.17
C ASN A 29 0.06 26.90 6.02
N LEU A 30 -0.34 25.63 6.13
CA LEU A 30 -1.15 24.94 5.13
C LEU A 30 -2.49 25.63 4.87
N THR A 31 -3.09 26.22 5.91
CA THR A 31 -4.38 26.92 5.79
C THR A 31 -4.24 28.33 5.20
N ARG A 32 -3.05 28.95 5.30
CA ARG A 32 -2.80 30.33 4.86
C ARG A 32 -2.13 30.41 3.49
N LEU A 33 -1.29 29.43 3.15
CA LEU A 33 -0.43 29.40 1.96
C LEU A 33 -0.58 28.05 1.24
N SER A 34 -1.80 27.57 1.04
CA SER A 34 -2.09 26.21 0.56
C SER A 34 -1.41 25.88 -0.78
N ASP A 35 -1.27 26.86 -1.66
CA ASP A 35 -0.58 26.78 -2.96
C ASP A 35 0.92 26.45 -2.84
N GLN A 36 1.56 26.85 -1.74
CA GLN A 36 2.98 26.59 -1.47
C GLN A 36 3.25 25.22 -0.83
N PHE A 37 2.21 24.48 -0.43
CA PHE A 37 2.32 23.24 0.33
C PHE A 37 1.59 22.05 -0.32
N ALA A 38 1.45 22.02 -1.65
CA ALA A 38 0.74 20.95 -2.37
C ALA A 38 1.15 19.52 -1.94
N ASN A 39 2.44 19.23 -1.80
CA ASN A 39 2.92 17.91 -1.35
C ASN A 39 2.51 17.56 0.08
N LEU A 40 2.40 18.55 0.96
CA LEU A 40 1.98 18.35 2.34
C LEU A 40 0.47 18.14 2.41
N ILE A 41 -0.30 18.82 1.54
CA ILE A 41 -1.74 18.55 1.36
C ILE A 41 -1.97 17.11 0.89
N CYS A 42 -1.24 16.64 -0.13
CA CYS A 42 -1.31 15.23 -0.53
C CYS A 42 -0.91 14.27 0.60
N CYS A 43 0.02 14.66 1.45
CA CYS A 43 0.41 13.87 2.63
C CYS A 43 -0.72 13.79 3.66
N LEU A 44 -1.43 14.89 3.89
CA LEU A 44 -2.60 14.94 4.75
C LEU A 44 -3.75 14.09 4.18
N ASP A 45 -4.05 14.26 2.89
CA ASP A 45 -5.05 13.48 2.17
C ASP A 45 -4.76 11.96 2.23
N PHE A 46 -3.51 11.57 1.99
CA PHE A 46 -3.07 10.18 2.15
C PHE A 46 -3.30 9.66 3.57
N LYS A 47 -3.01 10.46 4.61
CA LYS A 47 -3.22 10.05 6.01
C LYS A 47 -4.71 9.88 6.34
N LEU A 48 -5.55 10.78 5.84
CA LEU A 48 -7.00 10.78 6.11
C LEU A 48 -7.76 9.71 5.33
N SER A 49 -7.27 9.31 4.15
CA SER A 49 -7.93 8.36 3.25
C SER A 49 -7.82 6.88 3.65
N GLN A 50 -7.30 6.57 4.84
CA GLN A 50 -7.16 5.20 5.35
C GLN A 50 -6.43 4.29 4.34
N PRO A 51 -5.12 4.51 4.13
CA PRO A 51 -4.39 3.91 3.05
C PRO A 51 -4.40 2.38 3.12
N LYS A 52 -4.56 1.74 1.97
CA LYS A 52 -4.61 0.28 1.83
C LYS A 52 -3.21 -0.26 1.66
N GLU A 53 -2.81 -1.23 2.47
CA GLU A 53 -1.53 -1.92 2.32
C GLU A 53 -1.74 -3.17 1.44
N ILE A 54 -1.07 -3.22 0.29
CA ILE A 54 -1.23 -4.30 -0.69
C ILE A 54 0.05 -5.12 -0.72
N ALA A 55 -0.03 -6.35 -0.22
CA ALA A 55 1.04 -7.32 -0.33
C ALA A 55 0.79 -8.24 -1.53
N VAL A 56 1.63 -8.16 -2.55
CA VAL A 56 1.60 -9.06 -3.70
C VAL A 56 2.65 -10.14 -3.48
N VAL A 57 2.22 -11.40 -3.46
CA VAL A 57 3.09 -12.55 -3.32
C VAL A 57 3.04 -13.36 -4.62
N LEU A 58 4.15 -13.32 -5.35
CA LEU A 58 4.35 -14.08 -6.58
C LEU A 58 4.81 -15.51 -6.24
N PRO A 59 4.42 -16.54 -7.01
CA PRO A 59 4.92 -17.91 -6.83
C PRO A 59 6.44 -17.99 -6.98
N ALA A 60 7.10 -19.01 -6.41
CA ALA A 60 8.55 -19.15 -6.49
C ALA A 60 9.09 -19.22 -7.93
N LYS A 61 8.30 -19.78 -8.86
CA LYS A 61 8.59 -19.80 -10.30
C LYS A 61 7.71 -18.81 -11.03
N GLN A 62 8.25 -18.22 -12.10
CA GLN A 62 7.48 -17.33 -12.95
C GLN A 62 6.28 -18.06 -13.56
N GLU A 63 5.08 -17.52 -13.38
CA GLU A 63 3.85 -18.08 -13.96
C GLU A 63 3.23 -17.19 -15.05
N LYS A 64 2.47 -17.84 -15.94
CA LYS A 64 1.63 -17.13 -16.92
C LYS A 64 0.45 -16.51 -16.17
N GLY A 65 0.45 -15.18 -16.02
CA GLY A 65 -0.62 -14.44 -15.34
C GLY A 65 -0.12 -13.37 -14.35
N GLU A 66 1.15 -13.40 -13.94
CA GLU A 66 1.70 -12.40 -13.00
C GLU A 66 1.53 -10.97 -13.52
N ALA A 67 1.84 -10.75 -14.80
CA ALA A 67 1.72 -9.44 -15.44
C ALA A 67 0.25 -8.97 -15.52
N GLU A 68 -0.70 -9.87 -15.80
CA GLU A 68 -2.12 -9.54 -15.84
C GLU A 68 -2.64 -9.12 -14.47
N MET A 69 -2.23 -9.83 -13.42
CA MET A 69 -2.61 -9.50 -12.04
C MET A 69 -2.05 -8.15 -11.59
N LEU A 70 -0.77 -7.87 -11.92
CA LEU A 70 -0.16 -6.56 -11.64
C LEU A 70 -0.83 -5.44 -12.46
N LEU A 71 -1.13 -5.67 -13.74
CA LEU A 71 -1.85 -4.71 -14.56
C LEU A 71 -3.24 -4.42 -13.99
N ALA A 72 -3.98 -5.45 -13.55
CA ALA A 72 -5.26 -5.26 -12.89
C ALA A 72 -5.12 -4.39 -11.63
N LEU A 73 -4.09 -4.64 -10.80
CA LEU A 73 -3.80 -3.85 -9.61
C LEU A 73 -3.52 -2.37 -9.90
N TYR A 74 -2.91 -2.06 -11.05
CA TYR A 74 -2.56 -0.68 -11.44
C TYR A 74 -3.54 -0.03 -12.43
N LYS A 75 -4.56 -0.77 -12.89
CA LYS A 75 -5.53 -0.28 -13.89
C LYS A 75 -6.31 0.93 -13.42
N ASN A 76 -6.79 0.90 -12.18
CA ASN A 76 -7.48 2.04 -11.57
C ASN A 76 -6.52 2.83 -10.67
N TYR A 77 -6.54 4.15 -10.84
CA TYR A 77 -5.78 5.06 -10.00
C TYR A 77 -6.40 5.11 -8.60
N SER A 78 -5.61 4.75 -7.59
CA SER A 78 -5.96 4.87 -6.18
C SER A 78 -4.73 5.43 -5.45
N PRO A 79 -4.74 6.73 -5.08
CA PRO A 79 -3.55 7.41 -4.56
C PRO A 79 -3.14 6.93 -3.15
N SER A 80 -4.08 6.32 -2.42
CA SER A 80 -3.90 5.86 -1.04
C SER A 80 -3.50 4.39 -0.92
N LYS A 81 -3.19 3.70 -2.03
CA LYS A 81 -2.66 2.32 -1.98
C LYS A 81 -1.13 2.30 -1.86
N VAL A 82 -0.61 1.42 -1.02
CA VAL A 82 0.82 1.15 -0.88
C VAL A 82 1.06 -0.29 -1.26
N VAL A 83 1.79 -0.51 -2.36
CA VAL A 83 2.04 -1.85 -2.89
C VAL A 83 3.47 -2.26 -2.58
N ALA A 84 3.63 -3.48 -2.08
CA ALA A 84 4.89 -4.20 -2.07
C ALA A 84 4.73 -5.54 -2.79
N VAL A 85 5.77 -5.96 -3.49
CA VAL A 85 5.81 -7.24 -4.21
C VAL A 85 6.97 -8.05 -3.67
N LYS A 86 6.72 -9.32 -3.35
CA LYS A 86 7.77 -10.32 -3.12
C LYS A 86 7.51 -11.55 -3.96
N ARG A 87 8.55 -12.38 -4.10
CA ARG A 87 8.42 -13.73 -4.63
C ARG A 87 8.54 -14.73 -3.49
N ASP A 88 7.77 -15.81 -3.52
CA ASP A 88 7.94 -16.87 -2.54
C ASP A 88 9.35 -17.47 -2.58
N GLY A 89 9.89 -17.76 -1.40
CA GLY A 89 11.29 -18.15 -1.24
C GLY A 89 12.28 -16.98 -1.19
N THR A 90 11.84 -15.74 -1.39
CA THR A 90 12.67 -14.55 -1.10
C THR A 90 12.42 -14.04 0.31
N GLU A 91 13.49 -13.73 1.03
CA GLU A 91 13.40 -13.08 2.33
C GLU A 91 12.97 -11.62 2.18
N SER A 92 12.16 -11.15 3.13
CA SER A 92 11.78 -9.75 3.22
C SER A 92 11.51 -9.38 4.67
N ASP A 93 12.12 -8.28 5.12
CA ASP A 93 11.96 -7.74 6.46
C ASP A 93 10.70 -6.88 6.64
N LEU A 94 9.87 -6.76 5.59
CA LEU A 94 8.64 -5.99 5.69
C LEU A 94 7.59 -6.77 6.49
N GLU A 95 7.08 -6.17 7.57
CA GLU A 95 5.96 -6.70 8.36
C GLU A 95 4.73 -6.99 7.47
N LEU A 96 4.60 -6.25 6.36
CA LEU A 96 3.59 -6.47 5.33
C LEU A 96 3.68 -7.83 4.63
N PHE A 97 4.73 -8.63 4.80
CA PHE A 97 4.83 -9.99 4.23
C PHE A 97 4.82 -11.12 5.26
N LYS A 98 4.81 -10.80 6.55
CA LYS A 98 4.79 -11.79 7.63
C LYS A 98 3.53 -12.64 7.55
N GLY A 99 3.69 -13.96 7.54
CA GLY A 99 2.59 -14.93 7.45
C GLY A 99 1.82 -14.93 6.12
N ARG A 100 2.38 -14.36 5.05
CA ARG A 100 1.75 -14.26 3.72
C ARG A 100 2.57 -15.01 2.68
N GLU A 101 1.91 -15.89 1.95
CA GLU A 101 2.50 -16.79 0.96
C GLU A 101 1.63 -16.82 -0.31
N SER A 102 2.19 -17.30 -1.42
CA SER A 102 1.42 -17.61 -2.62
C SER A 102 0.47 -18.78 -2.35
N LYS A 103 -0.79 -18.66 -2.77
CA LYS A 103 -1.78 -19.74 -2.72
C LYS A 103 -1.94 -20.38 -4.09
N GLY A 104 -0.85 -20.96 -4.60
CA GLY A 104 -0.83 -21.66 -5.90
C GLY A 104 -0.86 -20.74 -7.13
N GLY A 105 -0.52 -19.46 -6.95
CA GLY A 105 -0.55 -18.43 -7.99
C GLY A 105 -0.26 -17.03 -7.44
N THR A 106 -0.26 -16.01 -8.30
CA THR A 106 -0.10 -14.62 -7.82
C THR A 106 -1.21 -14.28 -6.84
N THR A 107 -0.84 -14.00 -5.59
CA THR A 107 -1.79 -13.80 -4.50
C THR A 107 -1.66 -12.38 -3.97
N ILE A 108 -2.78 -11.67 -3.92
CA ILE A 108 -2.87 -10.31 -3.39
C ILE A 108 -3.54 -10.35 -2.02
N TYR A 109 -2.89 -9.73 -1.04
CA TYR A 109 -3.45 -9.46 0.26
C TYR A 109 -3.74 -7.97 0.37
N VAL A 110 -5.01 -7.63 0.57
CA VAL A 110 -5.46 -6.26 0.87
C VAL A 110 -5.57 -6.12 2.38
N CYS A 111 -4.74 -5.26 2.95
CA CYS A 111 -4.59 -5.11 4.38
C CYS A 111 -4.92 -3.68 4.84
N HIS A 112 -5.38 -3.61 6.08
CA HIS A 112 -5.57 -2.38 6.82
C HIS A 112 -4.94 -2.53 8.20
N ASN A 113 -3.96 -1.67 8.51
CA ASN A 113 -3.12 -1.80 9.71
C ASN A 113 -2.55 -3.21 9.87
N PHE A 114 -1.99 -3.76 8.78
CA PHE A 114 -1.35 -5.09 8.72
C PHE A 114 -2.29 -6.28 8.95
N THR A 115 -3.59 -6.04 9.13
CA THR A 115 -4.62 -7.09 9.16
C THR A 115 -5.25 -7.19 7.79
N CYS A 116 -5.24 -8.38 7.20
CA CYS A 116 -5.67 -8.56 5.81
C CYS A 116 -7.03 -9.26 5.71
N GLN A 117 -7.76 -8.92 4.66
CA GLN A 117 -8.94 -9.66 4.24
C GLN A 117 -8.55 -11.01 3.64
N ALA A 118 -9.55 -11.76 3.17
CA ALA A 118 -9.30 -12.98 2.40
C ALA A 118 -8.41 -12.67 1.17
N PRO A 119 -7.39 -13.49 0.89
CA PRO A 119 -6.51 -13.26 -0.24
C PRO A 119 -7.23 -13.42 -1.57
N ILE A 120 -6.82 -12.61 -2.54
CA ILE A 120 -7.37 -12.58 -3.90
C ILE A 120 -6.32 -13.15 -4.85
N ALA A 121 -6.69 -14.22 -5.57
CA ALA A 121 -5.82 -14.89 -6.54
C ALA A 121 -6.37 -14.86 -7.97
N ASP A 122 -7.40 -14.05 -8.23
CA ASP A 122 -8.03 -13.88 -9.54
C ASP A 122 -8.11 -12.39 -9.93
N ALA A 123 -7.75 -12.08 -11.18
CA ALA A 123 -7.66 -10.71 -11.67
C ALA A 123 -9.02 -10.03 -11.81
N LYS A 124 -10.10 -10.79 -12.08
CA LYS A 124 -11.46 -10.23 -12.14
C LYS A 124 -11.96 -9.91 -10.74
N ALA A 125 -11.76 -10.80 -9.78
CA ALA A 125 -12.08 -10.54 -8.38
C ALA A 125 -11.33 -9.31 -7.84
N LEU A 126 -10.04 -9.17 -8.16
CA LEU A 126 -9.28 -7.97 -7.82
C LEU A 126 -9.89 -6.71 -8.46
N SER A 127 -10.25 -6.79 -9.74
CA SER A 127 -10.81 -5.65 -10.46
C SER A 127 -12.14 -5.17 -9.87
N GLU A 128 -12.97 -6.09 -9.35
CA GLU A 128 -14.20 -5.75 -8.63
C GLU A 128 -13.89 -5.12 -7.26
N GLU A 129 -12.99 -5.71 -6.49
CA GLU A 129 -12.55 -5.17 -5.20
C GLU A 129 -12.04 -3.72 -5.32
N MET A 130 -11.26 -3.45 -6.38
CA MET A 130 -10.72 -2.14 -6.67
C MET A 130 -11.74 -1.06 -7.02
N LYS A 131 -13.01 -1.39 -7.31
CA LYS A 131 -14.06 -0.38 -7.52
C LYS A 131 -14.48 0.29 -6.20
N ASN A 132 -14.17 -0.34 -5.07
CA ASN A 132 -14.51 0.14 -3.73
C ASN A 132 -13.37 0.94 -3.08
N TRP A 133 -12.33 1.29 -3.85
CA TRP A 133 -11.08 1.81 -3.32
C TRP A 133 -10.97 3.32 -3.26
#